data_AF-A0A6G8IHD3-F1
#
_entry.id   AF-A0A6G8IHD3-F1
#
_cell.length_a   1.000
_cell.length_b   1.000
_cell.length_c   1.000
_cell.angle_alpha   90.00
_cell.angle_beta   90.00
_cell.angle_gamma   90.00
#
_symmetry.space_group_name_H-M   'P 1'
#
loop_
_entity.id
_entity.type
_entity.pdbx_description
1 polymer ?
#
loop_
_entity_poly.entity_id
_entity_poly.type
_entity_poly.pdbx_seq_one_letter_code
_entity_poly.pdbx_strand_id
1 'polypeptide(L)'
;MTLEYWKYDAGTDAVAPLVIPAALGRARTFDLDATLQVRVLAQAGEPWFELSVEVDGQRWWARRVPAQNPGDTDGLDYHCRLTVEADADCRVRAKANGQGVRVLSLVLEARETAY
;
A
#
# COMPACT_ATOMS: atom_id res chain seq x y z
N MET A 1 2.69 -17.04 -21.67
CA MET A 1 2.97 -16.81 -20.24
C MET A 1 1.78 -16.09 -19.65
N THR A 2 1.32 -16.49 -18.46
CA THR A 2 0.28 -15.76 -17.72
C THR A 2 0.99 -14.80 -16.79
N LEU A 3 0.63 -13.51 -16.84
CA LEU A 3 1.13 -12.51 -15.89
C LEU A 3 0.51 -12.75 -14.53
N GLU A 4 1.31 -12.62 -13.48
CA GLU A 4 0.86 -12.81 -12.11
C GLU A 4 0.15 -11.59 -11.54
N TYR A 5 -0.73 -11.85 -10.57
CA TYR A 5 -1.40 -10.81 -9.81
C TYR A 5 -1.49 -11.23 -8.35
N TRP A 6 -1.06 -10.32 -7.48
CA TRP A 6 -1.03 -10.48 -6.04
C TRP A 6 -1.83 -9.35 -5.41
N LYS A 7 -2.63 -9.67 -4.39
CA LYS A 7 -3.44 -8.70 -3.66
C LYS A 7 -3.49 -9.06 -2.18
N TYR A 8 -3.45 -8.04 -1.34
CA TYR A 8 -3.83 -8.10 0.05
C TYR A 8 -4.84 -6.98 0.36
N ASP A 9 -5.98 -7.36 0.93
CA ASP A 9 -6.97 -6.42 1.45
C ASP A 9 -6.98 -6.53 2.97
N ALA A 10 -6.48 -5.49 3.65
CA ALA A 10 -6.42 -5.44 5.09
C ALA A 10 -7.74 -4.99 5.73
N GLY A 11 -8.76 -4.64 4.92
CA GLY A 11 -9.99 -4.04 5.42
C GLY A 11 -9.67 -2.82 6.29
N THR A 12 -10.09 -2.83 7.54
CA THR A 12 -9.88 -1.72 8.48
C THR A 12 -8.56 -1.77 9.24
N ASP A 13 -7.72 -2.79 9.02
CA ASP A 13 -6.42 -2.90 9.67
C ASP A 13 -5.42 -1.89 9.10
N ALA A 14 -4.44 -1.51 9.92
CA ALA A 14 -3.47 -0.48 9.56
C ALA A 14 -2.28 -1.02 8.74
N VAL A 15 -2.21 -2.32 8.44
CA VAL A 15 -1.08 -2.93 7.73
C VAL A 15 -1.58 -3.96 6.71
N ALA A 16 -1.18 -3.79 5.45
CA ALA A 16 -1.41 -4.75 4.37
C ALA A 16 -0.06 -5.36 3.93
N PRO A 17 0.28 -6.59 4.37
CA PRO A 17 1.47 -7.30 3.92
C PRO A 17 1.23 -8.06 2.61
N LEU A 18 2.22 -8.09 1.73
CA LEU A 18 2.25 -8.90 0.52
C LEU A 18 3.61 -9.59 0.39
N VAL A 19 3.61 -10.87 0.05
CA VAL A 19 4.84 -11.61 -0.30
C VAL A 19 4.70 -12.07 -1.73
N ILE A 20 5.62 -11.63 -2.60
CA ILE A 20 5.72 -12.06 -3.99
C ILE A 20 6.84 -13.12 -4.02
N PRO A 21 6.52 -14.41 -4.18
CA PRO A 21 7.52 -15.47 -4.18
C PRO A 21 8.49 -15.31 -5.35
N ALA A 22 9.76 -15.70 -5.20
CA ALA A 22 10.74 -15.67 -6.29
C ALA A 22 10.33 -16.54 -7.49
N ALA A 23 10.83 -16.20 -8.67
CA ALA A 23 10.83 -17.11 -9.82
C ALA A 23 12.25 -17.60 -10.10
N LEU A 24 12.38 -18.90 -10.40
CA LEU A 24 13.67 -19.54 -10.65
C LEU A 24 14.34 -18.93 -11.88
N GLY A 25 15.49 -18.30 -11.70
CA GLY A 25 16.31 -17.73 -12.78
C GLY A 25 15.64 -16.62 -13.60
N ARG A 26 14.55 -16.02 -13.10
CA ARG A 26 13.79 -14.98 -13.82
C ARG A 26 13.40 -13.85 -12.88
N ALA A 27 13.93 -12.65 -13.15
CA ALA A 27 13.41 -11.42 -12.58
C ALA A 27 12.05 -11.07 -13.22
N ARG A 28 11.19 -10.41 -12.46
CA ARG A 28 9.86 -9.97 -12.91
C ARG A 28 9.60 -8.54 -12.46
N THR A 29 8.84 -7.80 -13.27
CA THR A 29 8.45 -6.43 -12.98
C THR A 29 6.98 -6.39 -12.62
N PHE A 30 6.65 -5.64 -11.58
CA PHE A 30 5.29 -5.44 -11.11
C PHE A 30 4.96 -3.95 -11.06
N ASP A 31 3.73 -3.62 -11.41
CA ASP A 31 3.10 -2.38 -10.99
C ASP A 31 2.50 -2.61 -9.61
N LEU A 32 2.95 -1.84 -8.63
CA LEU A 32 2.53 -1.88 -7.25
C LEU A 32 1.55 -0.73 -6.98
N ASP A 33 0.37 -1.05 -6.48
CA ASP A 33 -0.66 -0.09 -6.09
C ASP A 33 -0.96 -0.24 -4.59
N ALA A 34 -0.90 0.87 -3.84
CA ALA A 34 -1.33 0.94 -2.46
C ALA A 34 -2.42 2.01 -2.32
N THR A 35 -3.61 1.60 -1.84
CA THR A 35 -4.78 2.48 -1.69
C THR A 35 -5.22 2.48 -0.23
N LEU A 36 -5.27 3.68 0.36
CA LEU A 36 -5.78 3.91 1.71
C LEU A 36 -7.02 4.79 1.64
N GLN A 37 -8.11 4.34 2.26
CA GLN A 37 -9.28 5.16 2.54
C GLN A 37 -9.51 5.27 4.04
N VAL A 38 -9.85 6.45 4.51
CA VAL A 38 -10.12 6.75 5.92
C VAL A 38 -11.45 7.47 6.09
N ARG A 39 -12.06 7.32 7.27
CA ARG A 39 -13.13 8.18 7.78
C ARG A 39 -12.49 9.28 8.61
N VAL A 40 -12.79 10.53 8.32
CA VAL A 40 -12.37 11.67 9.14
C VAL A 40 -13.40 11.89 10.24
N LEU A 41 -12.96 11.99 11.49
CA LEU A 41 -13.87 12.20 12.62
C LEU A 41 -14.36 13.66 12.63
N ALA A 42 -15.68 13.86 12.74
CA ALA A 42 -16.32 15.17 12.57
C ALA A 42 -15.85 16.27 13.54
N GLN A 43 -15.35 15.89 14.72
CA GLN A 43 -14.90 16.82 15.77
C GLN A 43 -13.38 16.74 16.00
N ALA A 44 -12.62 16.16 15.06
CA ALA A 44 -11.16 16.17 15.16
C ALA A 44 -10.63 17.59 14.91
N GLY A 45 -9.70 18.05 15.76
CA GLY A 45 -9.12 19.39 15.64
C GLY A 45 -8.26 19.56 14.38
N GLU A 46 -7.16 18.81 14.29
CA GLU A 46 -6.24 18.81 13.15
C GLU A 46 -6.03 17.38 12.65
N PRO A 47 -7.06 16.77 12.01
CA PRO A 47 -6.96 15.39 11.56
C PRO A 47 -5.94 15.26 10.43
N TRP A 48 -5.21 14.15 10.44
CA TRP A 48 -4.25 13.81 9.39
C TRP A 48 -4.17 12.30 9.21
N PHE A 49 -3.69 11.88 8.05
CA PHE A 49 -3.41 10.48 7.76
C PHE A 49 -2.17 10.34 6.87
N GLU A 50 -1.58 9.16 6.91
CA GLU A 50 -0.34 8.82 6.23
C GLU A 50 -0.45 7.42 5.63
N LEU A 51 0.05 7.28 4.41
CA LEU A 51 0.32 5.99 3.78
C LEU A 51 1.84 5.86 3.61
N SER A 52 2.38 4.69 3.94
CA SER A 52 3.77 4.34 3.68
C SER A 52 3.88 2.96 3.07
N VAL A 53 4.91 2.77 2.24
CA VAL A 53 5.26 1.50 1.60
C VAL A 53 6.67 1.10 1.97
N GLU A 54 6.83 -0.11 2.48
CA GLU A 54 8.09 -0.78 2.77
C GLU A 54 8.32 -1.92 1.77
N VAL A 55 9.56 -2.07 1.30
CA VAL A 55 10.01 -3.23 0.51
C VAL A 55 11.22 -3.84 1.18
N ASP A 56 11.14 -5.13 1.46
CA ASP A 56 12.13 -5.93 2.21
C ASP A 56 12.59 -5.26 3.50
N GLY A 57 11.64 -4.63 4.18
CA GLY A 57 11.85 -3.94 5.46
C GLY A 57 12.42 -2.52 5.35
N GLN A 58 12.78 -2.06 4.15
CA GLN A 58 13.19 -0.69 3.91
C GLN A 58 12.00 0.18 3.52
N ARG A 59 11.82 1.32 4.20
CA ARG A 59 10.80 2.30 3.80
C ARG A 59 11.18 2.90 2.45
N TRP A 60 10.38 2.61 1.43
CA TRP A 60 10.61 3.08 0.07
C TRP A 60 9.93 4.42 -0.18
N TRP A 61 8.71 4.57 0.34
CA TRP A 61 7.93 5.78 0.17
C TRP A 61 7.03 6.03 1.38
N ALA A 62 6.73 7.29 1.65
CA ALA A 62 5.70 7.69 2.59
C ALA A 62 5.18 9.09 2.26
N ARG A 63 3.89 9.32 2.52
CA ARG A 63 3.30 10.66 2.47
C ARG A 63 2.24 10.81 3.54
N ARG A 64 2.37 11.91 4.29
CA ARG A 64 1.38 12.40 5.25
C ARG A 64 0.64 13.58 4.66
N VAL A 65 -0.68 13.64 4.86
CA VAL A 65 -1.52 14.76 4.44
C VAL A 65 -2.52 15.14 5.53
N PRO A 66 -2.89 16.43 5.65
CA PRO A 66 -4.03 16.84 6.46
C PRO A 66 -5.33 16.27 5.87
N ALA A 67 -6.22 15.79 6.73
CA ALA A 67 -7.56 15.39 6.33
C ALA A 67 -8.44 16.63 6.15
N GLN A 68 -9.25 16.66 5.09
CA GLN A 68 -9.98 17.84 4.64
C GLN A 68 -11.50 17.71 4.82
N ASN A 69 -12.01 16.50 5.03
CA ASN A 69 -13.45 16.23 4.99
C ASN A 69 -14.01 15.72 6.34
N PRO A 70 -14.13 16.56 7.39
CA PRO A 70 -14.69 16.14 8.68
C PRO A 70 -16.06 15.46 8.59
N GLY A 71 -16.20 14.28 9.18
CA GLY A 71 -17.41 13.47 9.13
C GLY A 71 -17.53 12.60 7.87
N ASP A 72 -16.74 12.90 6.83
CA ASP A 72 -16.74 12.15 5.58
C ASP A 72 -15.44 11.36 5.36
N THR A 73 -15.20 10.90 4.14
CA THR A 73 -14.04 10.10 3.76
C THR A 73 -12.94 10.90 3.09
N ASP A 74 -11.71 10.51 3.38
CA ASP A 74 -10.52 10.92 2.63
C ASP A 74 -9.74 9.69 2.16
N GLY A 75 -8.80 9.89 1.24
CA GLY A 75 -7.96 8.81 0.73
C GLY A 75 -6.60 9.27 0.23
N LEU A 76 -5.70 8.30 0.10
CA LEU A 76 -4.36 8.49 -0.44
C LEU A 76 -3.93 7.23 -1.18
N ASP A 77 -3.47 7.42 -2.41
CA ASP A 77 -2.98 6.36 -3.28
C ASP A 77 -1.49 6.53 -3.56
N TYR A 78 -0.82 5.41 -3.78
CA TYR A 78 0.56 5.35 -4.25
C TYR A 78 0.69 4.27 -5.31
N HIS A 79 1.38 4.61 -6.40
CA HIS A 79 1.68 3.71 -7.50
C HIS A 79 3.18 3.76 -7.80
N CYS A 80 3.82 2.60 -7.93
CA CYS A 80 5.20 2.52 -8.39
C CYS A 80 5.50 1.21 -9.12
N ARG A 81 6.67 1.17 -9.74
CA ARG A 81 7.21 -0.07 -10.32
C ARG A 81 8.11 -0.76 -9.31
N LEU A 82 7.94 -2.07 -9.16
CA LEU A 82 8.77 -2.96 -8.34
C LEU A 82 9.38 -4.05 -9.22
N THR A 83 10.71 -4.20 -9.17
CA THR A 83 11.39 -5.38 -9.72
C THR A 83 11.58 -6.39 -8.61
N VAL A 84 11.14 -7.62 -8.85
CA VAL A 84 11.43 -8.78 -8.00
C VAL A 84 12.54 -9.57 -8.68
N GLU A 85 13.68 -9.65 -8.01
CA GLU A 85 14.87 -10.36 -8.52
C GLU A 85 14.61 -11.87 -8.65
N ALA A 86 15.43 -12.52 -9.47
CA ALA A 86 15.43 -13.98 -9.56
C ALA A 86 15.80 -14.59 -8.19
N ASP A 87 15.20 -15.73 -7.87
CA ASP A 87 15.58 -16.59 -6.73
C ASP A 87 15.47 -15.96 -5.32
N ALA A 88 14.91 -14.75 -5.17
CA ALA A 88 14.62 -14.10 -3.89
C ALA A 88 13.17 -13.62 -3.80
N ASP A 89 12.48 -14.03 -2.72
CA ASP A 89 11.15 -13.52 -2.41
C ASP A 89 11.22 -12.03 -2.10
N CYS A 90 10.19 -11.28 -2.52
CA CYS A 90 10.06 -9.87 -2.18
C CYS A 90 8.90 -9.66 -1.21
N ARG A 91 9.15 -8.94 -0.11
CA ARG A 91 8.15 -8.62 0.90
C ARG A 91 7.80 -7.16 0.83
N VAL A 92 6.53 -6.87 0.56
CA VAL A 92 6.00 -5.51 0.50
C VAL A 92 5.02 -5.30 1.64
N ARG A 93 5.01 -4.11 2.23
CA ARG A 93 3.97 -3.71 3.20
C ARG A 93 3.48 -2.32 2.92
N ALA A 94 2.17 -2.14 2.84
CA ALA A 94 1.54 -0.84 2.96
C ALA A 94 1.09 -0.64 4.42
N LYS A 95 1.30 0.55 4.97
CA LYS A 95 0.97 0.88 6.35
C LYS A 95 0.25 2.21 6.42
N ALA A 96 -0.88 2.22 7.11
CA ALA A 96 -1.66 3.40 7.43
C ALA A 96 -1.29 3.91 8.82
N ASN A 97 -1.25 5.23 8.97
CA ASN A 97 -1.18 5.90 10.25
C ASN A 97 -2.05 7.15 10.21
N GLY A 98 -2.47 7.66 11.36
CA GLY A 98 -3.29 8.87 11.39
C GLY A 98 -3.75 9.27 12.77
N GLN A 99 -4.26 10.49 12.84
CA GLN A 99 -4.87 11.08 14.03
C GLN A 99 -6.19 11.73 13.62
N GLY A 100 -7.24 11.54 14.43
CA GLY A 100 -8.56 12.09 14.11
C GLY A 100 -9.22 11.43 12.89
N VAL A 101 -8.72 10.25 12.49
CA VAL A 101 -9.24 9.44 11.38
C VAL A 101 -9.37 7.98 11.80
N ARG A 102 -10.14 7.20 11.03
CA ARG A 102 -10.25 5.74 11.15
C ARG A 102 -10.01 5.11 9.79
N VAL A 103 -9.16 4.08 9.68
CA VAL A 103 -9.01 3.32 8.44
C VAL A 103 -10.34 2.66 8.07
N LEU A 104 -10.74 2.81 6.81
CA LEU A 104 -11.90 2.14 6.22
C LEU A 104 -11.47 1.00 5.29
N SER A 105 -10.45 1.24 4.49
CA SER A 105 -9.82 0.23 3.63
C SER A 105 -8.33 0.52 3.50
N LEU A 106 -7.53 -0.54 3.48
CA LEU A 106 -6.15 -0.51 3.05
C LEU A 106 -5.89 -1.71 2.14
N VAL A 107 -5.57 -1.43 0.88
CA VAL A 107 -5.35 -2.45 -0.15
C VAL A 107 -3.95 -2.29 -0.73
N LEU A 108 -3.24 -3.40 -0.88
CA LEU A 108 -1.96 -3.49 -1.56
C LEU A 108 -2.04 -4.51 -2.69
N GLU A 109 -1.68 -4.11 -3.89
CA GLU A 109 -1.75 -4.93 -5.09
C GLU A 109 -0.41 -4.91 -5.83
N ALA A 110 -0.07 -6.01 -6.49
CA ALA A 110 1.05 -6.10 -7.41
C ALA A 110 0.61 -6.85 -8.68
N ARG A 111 0.73 -6.19 -9.84
CA ARG A 111 0.37 -6.74 -11.15
C ARG A 111 1.63 -6.91 -11.97
N GLU A 112 1.96 -8.14 -12.36
CA GLU A 112 3.12 -8.39 -13.21
C GLU A 112 2.91 -7.73 -14.57
N THR A 113 3.96 -7.12 -15.10
CA THR A 113 3.95 -6.42 -16.38
C THR A 113 5.04 -6.94 -17.30
N ALA A 114 4.79 -6.87 -18.61
CA ALA A 114 5.66 -7.42 -19.66
C ALA A 114 6.46 -6.34 -20.41
N TYR A 115 6.78 -5.22 -19.75
CA TYR A 115 7.52 -4.11 -20.39
C TYR A 115 8.88 -4.54 -20.94
#